data_AF-A0A529HC62-F1
#
_entry.id   AF-A0A529HC62-F1
#
_cell.length_a   1.000
_cell.length_b   1.000
_cell.length_c   1.000
_cell.angle_alpha   90.00
_cell.angle_beta   90.00
_cell.angle_gamma   90.00
#
_symmetry.space_group_name_H-M   'P 1'
#
loop_
_entity.id
_entity.type
_entity.pdbx_description
1 polymer ?
#
loop_
_entity_poly.entity_id
_entity_poly.type
_entity_poly.pdbx_seq_one_letter_code
_entity_poly.pdbx_strand_id
1 'polypeptide(L)' 'MAAMSCRSNAAELNTMNDVGAALQACWVPPANSENSSVTLSFSLRRDGTLIGPPRPTAIKVSGDAKARQAYV' A
#
# COMPACT_ATOMS: atom_id res chain seq x y z
N MET A 1 23.18 -8.72 -7.60
CA MET A 1 21.75 -8.62 -7.96
C MET A 1 21.25 -7.28 -7.43
N ALA A 2 21.20 -6.26 -8.30
CA ALA A 2 20.84 -4.90 -7.89
C ALA A 2 19.33 -4.81 -7.66
N ALA A 3 18.90 -4.58 -6.42
CA ALA A 3 17.53 -4.18 -6.15
C ALA A 3 17.33 -2.81 -6.81
N MET A 4 16.54 -2.77 -7.88
CA MET A 4 16.07 -1.54 -8.49
C MET A 4 15.20 -0.83 -7.44
N SER A 5 15.80 0.07 -6.65
CA SER A 5 15.01 1.01 -5.86
C SER A 5 14.26 1.87 -6.86
N CYS A 6 12.99 1.56 -7.11
CA CYS A 6 12.05 2.54 -7.63
C CYS A 6 12.16 3.74 -6.69
N ARG A 7 12.84 4.79 -7.13
CA ARG A 7 12.75 6.08 -6.44
C ARG A 7 11.33 6.54 -6.71
N SER A 8 10.43 6.21 -5.80
CA SER A 8 9.08 6.74 -5.79
C SER A 8 9.22 8.26 -5.82
N ASN A 9 8.94 8.90 -6.95
CA ASN A 9 8.83 10.36 -7.06
C ASN A 9 7.49 10.79 -6.42
N ALA A 10 7.27 10.38 -5.17
CA ALA A 10 6.10 10.73 -4.41
C ALA A 10 6.28 12.15 -3.87
N ALA A 11 5.24 12.97 -3.99
CA ALA A 11 5.19 14.27 -3.35
C ALA A 11 5.45 14.12 -1.84
N GLU A 12 6.05 15.14 -1.24
CA GLU A 12 6.33 15.15 0.19
C GLU A 12 5.02 15.03 0.99
N LEU A 13 4.91 13.98 1.80
CA LEU A 13 3.70 13.64 2.53
C LEU A 13 3.78 14.27 3.92
N ASN A 14 2.94 15.27 4.19
CA ASN A 14 2.98 16.02 5.44
C ASN A 14 1.91 15.56 6.44
N THR A 15 0.89 14.86 5.96
CA THR A 15 -0.24 14.38 6.75
C THR A 15 -0.57 12.92 6.46
N MET A 16 -1.30 12.26 7.37
CA MET A 16 -1.80 10.89 7.11
C MET A 16 -2.80 10.84 5.94
N ASN A 17 -3.45 11.96 5.62
CA ASN A 17 -4.32 12.05 4.46
C ASN A 17 -3.50 11.98 3.15
N ASP A 18 -2.34 12.65 3.12
CA ASP A 18 -1.41 12.59 1.98
C ASP A 18 -0.87 11.16 1.79
N VAL A 19 -0.57 10.47 2.89
CA VAL A 19 -0.17 9.06 2.86
C VAL A 19 -1.27 8.19 2.25
N GLY A 20 -2.53 8.37 2.66
CA GLY A 20 -3.67 7.67 2.07
C GLY A 20 -3.80 7.93 0.56
N ALA A 21 -3.69 9.19 0.14
CA ALA A 21 -3.77 9.58 -1.26
C ALA A 21 -2.63 8.99 -2.11
N ALA A 22 -1.39 9.01 -1.60
CA ALA A 22 -0.23 8.45 -2.29
C ALA A 22 -0.32 6.92 -2.45
N LEU A 23 -0.86 6.22 -1.44
CA LEU A 23 -1.14 4.79 -1.52
C LEU A 23 -2.22 4.50 -2.57
N GLN A 24 -3.32 5.26 -2.57
CA GLN A 24 -4.41 5.12 -3.55
C GLN A 24 -3.99 5.46 -4.98
N ALA A 25 -2.98 6.32 -5.18
CA ALA A 25 -2.44 6.62 -6.49
C ALA A 25 -1.69 5.43 -7.12
N CYS A 26 -1.06 4.59 -6.30
CA CYS A 26 -0.31 3.42 -6.76
C CYS A 26 -1.13 2.12 -6.72
N TRP A 27 -2.24 2.10 -5.98
CA TRP A 27 -2.99 0.90 -5.69
C TRP A 27 -4.49 1.12 -5.94
N VAL A 28 -5.00 0.50 -7.00
CA VAL A 28 -6.42 0.52 -7.33
C VAL A 28 -7.10 -0.67 -6.64
N PRO A 29 -8.08 -0.45 -5.76
CA PRO A 29 -8.81 -1.55 -5.15
C PRO A 29 -9.57 -2.35 -6.23
N PRO A 30 -9.53 -3.68 -6.21
CA PRO A 30 -10.26 -4.50 -7.16
C PRO A 30 -11.78 -4.33 -7.01
N ALA A 31 -12.54 -4.62 -8.07
CA ALA A 31 -14.00 -4.49 -8.07
C ALA A 31 -14.64 -5.29 -6.91
N ASN A 32 -15.77 -4.78 -6.39
CA ASN A 32 -16.49 -5.33 -5.22
C ASN A 32 -15.74 -5.22 -3.88
N SER A 33 -14.89 -4.20 -3.71
CA SER A 33 -14.21 -3.89 -2.44
C SER A 33 -15.13 -3.29 -1.36
N GLU A 34 -16.45 -3.26 -1.55
CA GLU A 34 -17.38 -2.73 -0.57
C GLU A 34 -17.24 -3.50 0.77
N ASN A 35 -17.07 -2.78 1.88
CA ASN A 35 -16.77 -3.34 3.21
C ASN A 35 -15.44 -4.12 3.32
N SER A 36 -14.47 -3.83 2.45
CA SER A 36 -13.14 -4.44 2.49
C SER A 36 -12.12 -3.53 3.15
N SER A 37 -11.25 -4.10 3.99
CA SER A 37 -10.16 -3.41 4.67
C SER A 37 -8.84 -4.15 4.47
N VAL A 38 -7.80 -3.43 4.06
CA VAL A 38 -6.43 -3.94 4.00
C VAL A 38 -5.54 -3.13 4.94
N THR A 39 -4.77 -3.85 5.75
CA THR A 39 -3.73 -3.28 6.61
C THR A 39 -2.38 -3.48 5.94
N LEU A 40 -1.67 -2.38 5.70
CA LEU A 40 -0.32 -2.37 5.16
C LEU A 40 0.66 -2.07 6.30
N SER A 41 1.73 -2.86 6.39
CA SER A 41 2.89 -2.56 7.20
C SER A 41 4.00 -2.02 6.31
N PHE A 42 4.49 -0.83 6.66
CA PHE A 42 5.65 -0.23 6.06
C PHE A 42 6.42 0.52 7.13
N SER A 43 7.69 0.79 6.88
CA SER A 43 8.54 1.54 7.78
C SER A 43 9.17 2.69 7.03
N LEU A 44 9.30 3.83 7.70
CA LEU A 44 9.95 5.02 7.18
C LEU A 44 11.29 5.20 7.88
N ARG A 45 12.30 5.60 7.13
CA ARG A 45 13.56 6.09 7.69
C ARG A 45 13.36 7.48 8.29
N ARG A 46 14.36 7.95 9.03
CA ARG A 46 14.38 9.29 9.60
C ARG A 46 14.39 10.40 8.53
N ASP A 47 14.81 10.09 7.31
CA ASP A 47 14.78 10.98 6.15
C ASP A 47 13.47 10.92 5.35
N GLY A 48 12.46 10.18 5.83
CA GLY A 48 11.16 10.04 5.16
C GLY A 48 11.12 8.98 4.05
N THR A 49 12.24 8.32 3.72
CA THR A 49 12.26 7.28 2.69
C THR A 49 11.69 5.95 3.19
N LEU A 50 11.05 5.17 2.30
CA LEU A 50 10.51 3.85 2.61
C LEU A 50 11.62 2.81 2.83
N ILE A 51 11.47 2.03 3.89
CA ILE A 51 12.30 0.86 4.18
C ILE A 51 11.66 -0.35 3.51
N GLY A 52 12.01 -0.56 2.25
CA GLY A 52 11.47 -1.66 1.44
C GLY A 52 10.04 -1.41 0.96
N PRO A 53 9.48 -2.36 0.19
CA PRO A 53 8.11 -2.25 -0.31
C PRO A 53 7.10 -2.42 0.83
N PRO A 54 6.00 -1.65 0.86
CA PRO A 54 4.88 -1.88 1.77
C PRO A 54 4.33 -3.30 1.63
N ARG A 55 4.01 -3.96 2.75
CA ARG A 55 3.50 -5.33 2.76
C ARG A 55 2.09 -5.38 3.35
N PRO A 56 1.11 -5.99 2.67
CA PRO A 56 -0.18 -6.28 3.28
C PRO A 56 -0.02 -7.33 4.38
N THR A 57 -0.49 -7.02 5.59
CA THR A 57 -0.42 -7.90 6.76
C THR A 57 -1.78 -8.45 7.16
N ALA A 58 -2.86 -7.75 6.83
CA ALA A 58 -4.21 -8.23 7.01
C ALA A 58 -5.08 -7.79 5.84
N ILE A 59 -5.83 -8.73 5.26
CA ILE A 59 -6.80 -8.47 4.19
C ILE A 59 -8.12 -9.07 4.66
N LYS A 60 -9.11 -8.20 4.89
CA LYS A 60 -10.48 -8.54 5.20
C LYS A 60 -11.35 -8.04 4.06
N VAL A 61 -11.90 -8.97 3.28
CA VAL A 61 -12.77 -8.71 2.14
C VAL A 61 -14.02 -9.53 2.35
N SER A 62 -15.17 -8.95 2.01
CA SER A 62 -16.44 -9.65 2.03
C SER A 62 -16.56 -10.44 0.72
N GLY A 63 -15.92 -11.63 0.65
CA GLY A 63 -15.88 -12.44 -0.57
C GLY A 63 -14.90 -13.63 -0.53
N ASP A 64 -14.91 -14.41 -1.62
CA ASP A 64 -14.15 -15.66 -1.77
C ASP A 64 -12.64 -15.50 -1.60
N ALA A 65 -11.93 -16.59 -1.25
CA ALA A 65 -10.47 -16.61 -1.06
C ALA A 65 -9.68 -16.07 -2.27
N LYS A 66 -10.25 -16.15 -3.48
CA LYS A 66 -9.69 -15.59 -4.71
C LYS A 66 -9.69 -14.05 -4.73
N ALA A 67 -10.65 -13.40 -4.07
CA ALA A 67 -10.66 -11.95 -3.89
C ALA A 67 -9.46 -11.49 -3.05
N ARG A 68 -9.08 -12.25 -2.00
CA ARG A 68 -7.92 -11.93 -1.14
C ARG A 68 -6.60 -11.92 -1.91
N GLN A 69 -6.46 -12.75 -2.94
CA GLN A 69 -5.25 -12.81 -3.77
C GLN A 69 -5.04 -11.57 -4.64
N ALA A 70 -6.10 -10.79 -4.90
CA ALA A 70 -5.99 -9.54 -5.67
C ALA A 70 -5.42 -8.37 -4.85
N TYR A 71 -5.16 -8.55 -3.55
CA TYR A 71 -4.64 -7.53 -2.63
C TYR A 71 -3.20 -7.78 -2.19
N VAL A 72 -2.52 -8.80 -2.72
CA VAL A 72 -1.15 -9.24 -2.35
C VAL A 72 -0.18 -9.10 -3.51
#